data_AF-A0A7X1PV53-F1
#
_entry.id   AF-A0A7X1PV53-F1
#
_cell.length_a   1.000
_cell.length_b   1.000
_cell.length_c   1.000
_cell.angle_alpha   90.00
_cell.angle_beta   90.00
_cell.angle_gamma   90.00
#
_symmetry.space_group_name_H-M   'P 1'
#
loop_
_entity.id
_entity.type
_entity.pdbx_description
1 polymer ?
#
loop_
_entity_poly.entity_id
_entity_poly.type
_entity_poly.pdbx_seq_one_letter_code
_entity_poly.pdbx_strand_id
1 'polypeptide(L)'
;MTVSRKILIDGDILFADPKVITRIRQKNGIPIITGFTLQALLDRRSSDNEEGRNARYFLREVGSGERTTVAMLPGGEQLVPGDKLNRGHFEGGPVYVVNRDNAHLSSVTARLIDIATDYGMVLITSNNQTKRYAESRGITTYLWTGPIESKSPKIPKKAPDANTSKKGRIKPFLLCASPTNTADTPIAVRSRPASGSIITTSSGRTLILGKQISSGGEGVIYETGVPAEVCKIYHANKLTELKRRKIELMASRKIIQRGICWPSDLVLNEHKEFVGYTMPRADGKTMQTSMFVKPVLEKNFPHWTRRDLAKVGMSFLEHVRFLHSLNIIVGDINPLNFLVTNNSSELWLVDTDSFQIEEFPCPVGTVNFTAPEIQGTSYSAYLRTKEHELFAVATMLFMILHPGKPPYSQQGGGTPSDNIKAMDFPYRFTKDDQQFTGKNAPQGPWQLIWNHLPFGLREAFHKTFRLNERVSVSEWITLMKKYLYSLEKGHVSDDLFPSTFYKIRDPIEVVCDKCQSKHINSKSWVEKLKQQGRLAWCPECTQKSKLTRLANQSRREADQLSFKASTTNHARTNRSSAPPRPQPASARPATQKPTPKPSNSGSVDQSSVGMSILGFILNNFFK
;
A
#
# COMPACT_ATOMS: atom_id res chain seq x y z
N MET A 1 -8.49 38.57 -10.37
CA MET A 1 -9.40 37.42 -10.35
C MET A 1 -9.43 36.82 -11.76
N THR A 2 -9.01 35.57 -11.92
CA THR A 2 -8.95 34.89 -13.23
C THR A 2 -10.38 34.56 -13.67
N VAL A 3 -10.85 35.18 -14.76
CA VAL A 3 -12.18 34.91 -15.33
C VAL A 3 -12.23 33.45 -15.79
N SER A 4 -13.15 32.66 -15.22
CA SER A 4 -13.35 31.26 -15.60
C SER A 4 -13.88 31.17 -17.03
N ARG A 5 -13.23 30.37 -17.88
CA ARG A 5 -13.62 30.24 -19.29
C ARG A 5 -14.74 29.22 -19.48
N LYS A 6 -15.71 29.53 -20.33
CA LYS A 6 -16.78 28.62 -20.78
C LYS A 6 -16.23 27.64 -21.81
N ILE A 7 -16.29 26.34 -21.52
CA ILE A 7 -15.73 25.28 -22.34
C ILE A 7 -16.85 24.40 -22.89
N LEU A 8 -17.12 24.47 -24.18
CA LEU A 8 -18.06 23.60 -24.88
C LEU A 8 -17.37 22.28 -25.25
N ILE A 9 -17.97 21.17 -24.85
CA ILE A 9 -17.41 19.82 -25.05
C ILE A 9 -18.17 19.13 -26.18
N ASP A 10 -17.45 18.69 -27.21
CA ASP A 10 -17.97 17.83 -28.26
C ASP A 10 -18.38 16.46 -27.71
N GLY A 11 -19.50 15.92 -28.19
CA GLY A 11 -20.09 14.69 -27.68
C GLY A 11 -19.19 13.45 -27.85
N ASP A 12 -18.41 13.41 -28.93
CA ASP A 12 -17.45 12.33 -29.20
C ASP A 12 -16.41 12.16 -28.08
N ILE A 13 -16.06 13.25 -27.40
CA ILE A 13 -15.15 13.21 -26.25
C ILE A 13 -15.83 12.53 -25.06
N LEU A 14 -17.13 12.74 -24.84
CA LEU A 14 -17.85 12.14 -23.72
C LEU A 14 -18.10 10.65 -23.92
N PHE A 15 -18.21 10.19 -25.17
CA PHE A 15 -18.25 8.76 -25.46
C PHE A 15 -16.92 8.07 -25.16
N ALA A 16 -15.79 8.78 -25.28
CA ALA A 16 -14.46 8.24 -25.01
C ALA A 16 -13.98 8.46 -23.57
N ASP A 17 -14.26 9.62 -22.96
CA ASP A 17 -13.82 9.98 -21.61
C ASP A 17 -14.68 11.09 -20.96
N PRO A 18 -15.76 10.71 -20.25
CA PRO A 18 -16.59 11.65 -19.51
C PRO A 18 -15.83 12.48 -18.46
N LYS A 19 -14.68 12.00 -17.96
CA LYS A 19 -13.90 12.70 -16.92
C LYS A 19 -13.21 13.96 -17.43
N VAL A 20 -13.29 14.25 -18.74
CA VAL A 20 -12.88 15.55 -19.29
C VAL A 20 -13.56 16.71 -18.56
N ILE A 21 -14.80 16.52 -18.11
CA ILE A 21 -15.58 17.51 -17.35
C ILE A 21 -14.88 17.87 -16.04
N THR A 22 -14.44 16.87 -15.28
CA THR A 22 -13.70 17.07 -14.02
C THR A 22 -12.38 17.78 -14.27
N ARG A 23 -11.65 17.41 -15.33
CA ARG A 23 -10.38 18.05 -15.69
C ARG A 23 -10.55 19.50 -16.14
N ILE A 24 -11.63 19.83 -16.83
CA ILE A 24 -11.98 21.21 -17.19
C ILE A 24 -12.15 22.06 -15.92
N ARG A 25 -12.90 21.57 -14.93
CA ARG A 25 -13.09 22.28 -13.66
C ARG A 25 -11.82 22.45 -12.85
N GLN A 26 -10.96 21.42 -12.80
CA GLN A 26 -9.65 21.49 -12.14
C GLN A 26 -8.75 22.58 -12.72
N LYS A 27 -8.95 22.94 -14.00
CA LYS A 27 -8.25 24.05 -14.66
C LYS A 27 -9.04 25.37 -14.63
N ASN A 28 -9.99 25.50 -13.70
CA ASN A 28 -10.85 26.68 -13.54
C ASN A 28 -11.73 26.99 -14.77
N GLY A 29 -12.08 25.97 -15.56
CA GLY A 29 -13.03 26.07 -16.67
C GLY A 29 -14.45 25.66 -16.27
N ILE A 30 -15.44 26.19 -16.98
CA ILE A 30 -16.86 25.88 -16.82
C ILE A 30 -17.26 24.88 -17.91
N PRO A 31 -17.53 23.60 -17.58
CA PRO A 31 -17.88 22.60 -18.58
C PRO A 31 -19.33 22.74 -19.04
N ILE A 32 -19.52 22.84 -20.35
CA ILE A 32 -20.81 22.99 -21.01
C ILE A 32 -20.95 21.90 -22.08
N ILE A 33 -22.13 21.30 -22.17
CA ILE A 33 -22.53 20.37 -23.22
C ILE A 33 -23.84 20.84 -23.88
N THR A 34 -24.20 20.27 -25.02
CA THR A 34 -25.46 20.59 -25.70
C THR A 34 -26.56 19.56 -25.41
N GLY A 35 -27.82 19.97 -25.59
CA GLY A 35 -28.99 19.09 -25.49
C GLY A 35 -28.93 17.91 -26.45
N PHE A 36 -28.48 18.12 -27.70
CA PHE A 36 -28.33 17.02 -28.66
C PHE A 36 -27.19 16.07 -28.30
N THR A 37 -26.12 16.54 -27.65
CA THR A 37 -25.08 15.65 -27.10
C THR A 37 -25.64 14.81 -25.96
N LEU A 38 -26.46 15.40 -25.09
CA LEU A 38 -27.16 14.66 -24.05
C LEU A 38 -28.12 13.61 -24.62
N GLN A 39 -28.84 13.94 -25.70
CA GLN A 39 -29.71 12.99 -26.39
C GLN A 39 -28.90 11.84 -27.01
N ALA A 40 -27.78 12.13 -27.67
CA ALA A 40 -26.91 11.09 -28.22
C ALA A 40 -26.35 10.15 -27.13
N LEU A 41 -26.08 10.66 -25.93
CA LEU A 41 -25.70 9.84 -24.77
C LEU A 41 -26.85 8.96 -24.27
N LEU A 42 -28.10 9.47 -24.27
CA LEU A 42 -29.29 8.68 -23.95
C LEU A 42 -29.49 7.53 -24.95
N ASP A 43 -29.31 7.79 -26.25
CA ASP A 43 -29.54 6.82 -27.31
C ASP A 43 -28.51 5.67 -27.26
N ARG A 44 -27.25 5.98 -26.91
CA ARG A 44 -26.16 4.98 -26.83
C ARG A 44 -26.06 4.25 -25.48
N ARG A 45 -26.92 4.57 -24.50
CA ARG A 45 -26.83 3.99 -23.14
C ARG A 45 -27.06 2.48 -23.08
N SER A 46 -27.71 1.90 -24.07
CA SER A 46 -27.99 0.45 -24.16
C SER A 46 -26.84 -0.34 -24.78
N SER A 47 -25.87 0.31 -25.42
CA SER A 47 -24.73 -0.36 -26.06
C SER A 47 -23.80 -1.01 -25.03
N ASP A 48 -23.30 -2.22 -25.29
CA ASP A 48 -22.38 -2.94 -24.39
C ASP A 48 -20.89 -2.58 -24.58
N ASN A 49 -20.61 -1.68 -25.51
CA ASN A 49 -19.25 -1.19 -25.78
C ASN A 49 -18.80 -0.10 -24.78
N GLU A 50 -17.55 0.36 -24.93
CA GLU A 50 -16.97 1.41 -24.09
C GLU A 50 -17.77 2.72 -24.14
N GLU A 51 -18.24 3.12 -25.32
CA GLU A 51 -19.09 4.30 -25.48
C GLU A 51 -20.39 4.20 -24.67
N GLY A 52 -21.06 3.03 -24.70
CA GLY A 52 -22.27 2.80 -23.93
C GLY A 52 -22.02 2.78 -22.42
N ARG A 53 -20.88 2.23 -21.97
CA ARG A 53 -20.46 2.31 -20.55
C ARG A 53 -20.21 3.75 -20.12
N ASN A 54 -19.52 4.53 -20.93
CA ASN A 54 -19.23 5.95 -20.68
C ASN A 54 -20.50 6.80 -20.69
N ALA A 55 -21.43 6.51 -21.61
CA ALA A 55 -22.75 7.13 -21.65
C ALA A 55 -23.55 6.84 -20.37
N ARG A 56 -23.61 5.57 -19.92
CA ARG A 56 -24.26 5.21 -18.64
C ARG A 56 -23.61 5.89 -17.45
N TYR A 57 -22.29 5.95 -17.42
CA TYR A 57 -21.56 6.65 -16.36
C TYR A 57 -21.89 8.14 -16.34
N PHE A 58 -21.80 8.82 -17.48
CA PHE A 58 -22.16 10.23 -17.59
C PHE A 58 -23.61 10.50 -17.17
N LEU A 59 -24.57 9.72 -17.70
CA LEU A 59 -25.99 9.90 -17.38
C LEU A 59 -26.31 9.61 -15.92
N ARG A 60 -25.63 8.65 -15.28
CA ARG A 60 -25.79 8.38 -13.86
C ARG A 60 -25.34 9.56 -13.02
N GLU A 61 -24.17 10.11 -13.31
CA GLU A 61 -23.63 11.25 -12.56
C GLU A 61 -24.49 12.51 -12.78
N VAL A 62 -24.94 12.76 -14.01
CA VAL A 62 -25.77 13.93 -14.38
C VAL A 62 -27.25 13.78 -13.99
N GLY A 63 -27.73 12.55 -13.80
CA GLY A 63 -29.13 12.22 -13.54
C GLY A 63 -29.48 11.90 -12.08
N SER A 64 -28.51 11.90 -11.15
CA SER A 64 -28.76 11.59 -9.73
C SER A 64 -29.15 12.80 -8.86
N GLY A 65 -29.39 13.98 -9.45
CA GLY A 65 -29.85 15.19 -8.75
C GLY A 65 -30.79 16.03 -9.60
N GLU A 66 -31.64 16.84 -8.96
CA GLU A 66 -32.56 17.77 -9.64
C GLU A 66 -31.82 18.66 -10.64
N ARG A 67 -32.19 18.57 -11.93
CA ARG A 67 -31.73 19.53 -12.94
C ARG A 67 -32.49 20.82 -12.71
N THR A 68 -31.76 21.87 -12.38
CA THR A 68 -32.32 23.20 -12.18
C THR A 68 -32.13 24.02 -13.44
N THR A 69 -33.23 24.56 -13.97
CA THR A 69 -33.18 25.58 -15.02
C THR A 69 -32.52 26.83 -14.44
N VAL A 70 -31.52 27.36 -15.12
CA VAL A 70 -30.80 28.58 -14.72
C VAL A 70 -31.03 29.67 -15.77
N ALA A 71 -31.28 30.90 -15.32
CA ALA A 71 -31.65 32.01 -16.20
C ALA A 71 -30.47 32.66 -16.94
N MET A 72 -29.24 32.41 -16.49
CA MET A 72 -28.01 33.04 -17.03
C MET A 72 -26.86 32.04 -17.06
N LEU A 73 -25.89 32.28 -17.95
CA LEU A 73 -24.64 31.52 -17.97
C LEU A 73 -23.76 31.85 -16.74
N PRO A 74 -22.88 30.92 -16.35
CA PRO A 74 -21.86 31.21 -15.35
C PRO A 74 -20.89 32.27 -15.89
N GLY A 75 -20.99 33.48 -15.35
CA GLY A 75 -20.37 34.69 -15.91
C GLY A 75 -21.32 35.90 -15.95
N GLY A 76 -22.63 35.67 -15.83
CA GLY A 76 -23.65 36.72 -15.81
C GLY A 76 -24.22 37.06 -17.19
N GLU A 77 -23.83 36.35 -18.25
CA GLU A 77 -24.37 36.57 -19.58
C GLU A 77 -25.81 36.07 -19.70
N GLN A 78 -26.66 36.87 -20.34
CA GLN A 78 -28.04 36.49 -20.65
C GLN A 78 -28.06 35.38 -21.71
N LEU A 79 -29.06 34.52 -21.65
CA LEU A 79 -29.28 33.50 -22.66
C LEU A 79 -29.78 34.15 -23.96
N VAL A 80 -29.34 33.63 -25.11
CA VAL A 80 -29.92 34.00 -26.41
C VAL A 80 -31.41 33.66 -26.40
N PRO A 81 -32.30 34.52 -26.94
CA PRO A 81 -33.74 34.26 -26.94
C PRO A 81 -34.09 32.89 -27.51
N GLY A 82 -34.81 32.08 -26.74
CA GLY A 82 -35.20 30.71 -27.10
C GLY A 82 -34.31 29.60 -26.52
N ASP A 83 -33.10 29.92 -26.06
CA ASP A 83 -32.20 28.93 -25.45
C ASP A 83 -32.62 28.60 -24.01
N LYS A 84 -32.48 27.31 -23.64
CA LYS A 84 -32.69 26.83 -22.27
C LYS A 84 -31.40 26.28 -21.68
N LEU A 85 -31.00 26.80 -20.52
CA LEU A 85 -29.82 26.34 -19.80
C LEU A 85 -30.23 25.53 -18.56
N ASN A 86 -29.76 24.29 -18.50
CA ASN A 86 -29.96 23.41 -17.35
C ASN A 86 -28.64 23.17 -16.62
N ARG A 87 -28.66 23.25 -15.30
CA ARG A 87 -27.52 22.90 -14.45
C ARG A 87 -27.69 21.48 -13.92
N GLY A 88 -26.70 20.63 -14.20
CA GLY A 88 -26.54 19.31 -13.62
C GLY A 88 -25.28 19.22 -12.76
N HIS A 89 -25.05 18.04 -12.18
CA HIS A 89 -23.84 17.73 -11.43
C HIS A 89 -23.12 16.55 -12.07
N PHE A 90 -21.79 16.54 -12.10
CA PHE A 90 -20.99 15.41 -12.56
C PHE A 90 -19.80 15.28 -11.62
N GLU A 91 -19.61 14.12 -10.97
CA GLU A 91 -18.58 13.92 -9.94
C GLU A 91 -18.55 15.06 -8.89
N GLY A 92 -19.72 15.46 -8.40
CA GLY A 92 -19.85 16.49 -7.34
C GLY A 92 -19.65 17.94 -7.78
N GLY A 93 -19.32 18.22 -9.04
CA GLY A 93 -19.17 19.58 -9.58
C GLY A 93 -20.22 19.94 -10.63
N PRO A 94 -20.47 21.25 -10.91
CA PRO A 94 -21.47 21.65 -11.89
C PRO A 94 -21.07 21.26 -13.32
N VAL A 95 -22.07 20.96 -14.15
CA VAL A 95 -21.99 20.88 -15.61
C VAL A 95 -23.26 21.49 -16.18
N TYR A 96 -23.15 22.23 -17.27
CA TYR A 96 -24.28 22.96 -17.85
C TYR A 96 -24.68 22.35 -19.19
N VAL A 97 -25.98 22.31 -19.45
CA VAL A 97 -26.56 21.78 -20.69
C VAL A 97 -27.33 22.89 -21.39
N VAL A 98 -26.81 23.36 -22.52
CA VAL A 98 -27.47 24.35 -23.38
C VAL A 98 -28.38 23.61 -24.36
N ASN A 99 -29.67 23.95 -24.37
CA ASN A 99 -30.65 23.44 -25.33
C ASN A 99 -31.04 24.59 -26.24
N ARG A 100 -30.66 24.47 -27.51
CA ARG A 100 -31.00 25.39 -28.59
C ARG A 100 -31.73 24.62 -29.68
N ASP A 101 -32.79 25.18 -30.22
CA ASP A 101 -33.45 24.64 -31.40
C ASP A 101 -32.77 25.15 -32.68
N ASN A 102 -31.70 24.45 -33.09
CA ASN A 102 -30.98 24.73 -34.33
C ASN A 102 -30.96 23.50 -35.27
N ALA A 103 -32.07 22.75 -35.27
CA ALA A 103 -32.23 21.57 -36.13
C ALA A 103 -32.14 21.89 -37.64
N HIS A 104 -32.38 23.15 -38.04
CA HIS A 104 -32.25 23.62 -39.42
C HIS A 104 -30.79 23.59 -39.94
N LEU A 105 -29.79 23.57 -39.05
CA LEU A 105 -28.40 23.42 -39.44
C LEU A 105 -28.09 21.94 -39.77
N SER A 106 -27.51 21.72 -40.94
CA SER A 106 -27.36 20.40 -41.55
C SER A 106 -26.39 19.44 -40.85
N SER A 107 -25.53 19.93 -39.95
CA SER A 107 -24.53 19.10 -39.27
C SER A 107 -24.40 19.39 -37.77
N VAL A 108 -24.04 18.36 -37.00
CA VAL A 108 -23.70 18.47 -35.57
C VAL A 108 -22.62 19.53 -35.33
N THR A 109 -21.60 19.54 -36.20
CA THR A 109 -20.50 20.50 -36.18
C THR A 109 -20.99 21.95 -36.32
N ALA A 110 -21.89 22.22 -37.27
CA ALA A 110 -22.45 23.56 -37.45
C ALA A 110 -23.25 24.01 -36.22
N ARG A 111 -24.04 23.10 -35.62
CA ARG A 111 -24.81 23.38 -34.39
C ARG A 111 -23.93 23.65 -33.17
N LEU A 112 -22.79 22.96 -33.03
CA LEU A 112 -21.82 23.21 -31.96
C LEU A 112 -21.17 24.58 -32.11
N ILE A 113 -20.76 24.92 -33.33
CA ILE A 113 -20.07 26.19 -33.66
C ILE A 113 -21.01 27.37 -33.45
N ASP A 114 -22.26 27.27 -33.88
CA ASP A 114 -23.32 28.27 -33.66
C ASP A 114 -23.45 28.67 -32.18
N ILE A 115 -23.59 27.67 -31.30
CA ILE A 115 -23.69 27.90 -29.84
C ILE A 115 -22.38 28.47 -29.28
N ALA A 116 -21.23 27.98 -29.73
CA ALA A 116 -19.93 28.45 -29.25
C ALA A 116 -19.65 29.91 -29.65
N THR A 117 -20.09 30.33 -30.84
CA THR A 117 -19.96 31.71 -31.33
C THR A 117 -20.79 32.66 -30.48
N ASP A 118 -22.08 32.39 -30.29
CA ASP A 118 -22.99 33.31 -29.59
C ASP A 118 -22.61 33.56 -28.13
N TYR A 119 -22.05 32.54 -27.48
CA TYR A 119 -21.68 32.60 -26.06
C TYR A 119 -20.19 32.79 -25.81
N GLY A 120 -19.39 33.02 -26.86
CA GLY A 120 -17.94 33.23 -26.75
C GLY A 120 -17.21 32.06 -26.06
N MET A 121 -17.61 30.83 -26.36
CA MET A 121 -17.07 29.63 -25.71
C MET A 121 -15.76 29.18 -26.36
N VAL A 122 -14.94 28.49 -25.58
CA VAL A 122 -13.84 27.67 -26.10
C VAL A 122 -14.39 26.29 -26.45
N LEU A 123 -14.15 25.82 -27.67
CA LEU A 123 -14.57 24.49 -28.11
C LEU A 123 -13.46 23.46 -27.87
N ILE A 124 -13.81 22.27 -27.36
CA ILE A 124 -12.92 21.10 -27.37
C ILE A 124 -13.58 20.02 -28.22
N THR A 125 -12.87 19.52 -29.22
CA THR A 125 -13.35 18.49 -30.17
C THR A 125 -12.27 17.43 -30.42
N SER A 126 -12.67 16.19 -30.66
CA SER A 126 -11.78 15.12 -31.15
C SER A 126 -11.63 15.13 -32.67
N ASN A 127 -12.41 15.94 -33.40
CA ASN A 127 -12.47 15.97 -34.85
C ASN A 127 -11.69 17.15 -35.44
N ASN A 128 -10.68 16.86 -36.27
CA ASN A 128 -9.81 17.89 -36.86
C ASN A 128 -10.55 18.78 -37.88
N GLN A 129 -11.58 18.26 -38.55
CA GLN A 129 -12.42 19.06 -39.45
C GLN A 129 -13.28 20.04 -38.65
N THR A 130 -13.89 19.58 -37.55
CA THR A 130 -14.63 20.46 -36.61
C THR A 130 -13.72 21.56 -36.07
N LYS A 131 -12.48 21.24 -35.69
CA LYS A 131 -11.49 22.23 -35.24
C LYS A 131 -11.21 23.29 -36.32
N ARG A 132 -10.86 22.87 -37.53
CA ARG A 132 -10.55 23.81 -38.64
C ARG A 132 -11.73 24.71 -38.95
N TYR A 133 -12.95 24.15 -38.96
CA TYR A 133 -14.15 24.93 -39.24
C TYR A 133 -14.47 25.92 -38.10
N ALA A 134 -14.32 25.53 -36.83
CA ALA A 134 -14.51 26.42 -35.70
C ALA A 134 -13.47 27.56 -35.66
N GLU A 135 -12.20 27.26 -35.94
CA GLU A 135 -11.12 28.26 -36.02
C GLU A 135 -11.36 29.24 -37.17
N SER A 136 -11.88 28.78 -38.32
CA SER A 136 -12.25 29.67 -39.44
C SER A 136 -13.36 30.66 -39.10
N ARG A 137 -14.12 30.42 -38.02
CA ARG A 137 -15.20 31.27 -37.50
C ARG A 137 -14.75 32.08 -36.26
N GLY A 138 -13.45 32.09 -35.95
CA GLY A 138 -12.88 32.86 -34.84
C GLY A 138 -13.01 32.21 -33.45
N ILE A 139 -13.44 30.94 -33.36
CA ILE A 139 -13.61 30.25 -32.08
C ILE A 139 -12.28 29.65 -31.62
N THR A 140 -11.87 29.96 -30.39
CA THR A 140 -10.72 29.30 -29.76
C THR A 140 -11.04 27.81 -29.58
N THR A 141 -10.33 26.94 -30.29
CA THR A 141 -10.64 25.50 -30.33
C THR A 141 -9.41 24.66 -30.00
N TYR A 142 -9.59 23.63 -29.16
CA TYR A 142 -8.54 22.68 -28.81
C TYR A 142 -8.88 21.29 -29.32
N LEU A 143 -7.91 20.64 -29.97
CA LEU A 143 -8.02 19.23 -30.35
C LEU A 143 -7.83 18.36 -29.10
N TRP A 144 -8.81 17.53 -28.81
CA TRP A 144 -8.70 16.52 -27.77
C TRP A 144 -7.90 15.33 -28.27
N THR A 145 -6.75 15.07 -27.67
CA THR A 145 -5.81 14.01 -28.09
C THR A 145 -6.01 12.70 -27.34
N GLY A 146 -7.19 12.49 -26.76
CA GLY A 146 -7.49 11.31 -25.95
C GLY A 146 -7.44 11.54 -24.43
N PRO A 147 -7.83 10.53 -23.64
CA PRO A 147 -7.60 10.52 -22.20
C PRO A 147 -6.09 10.63 -21.96
N ILE A 148 -5.69 11.21 -20.83
CA ILE A 148 -4.30 11.04 -20.37
C ILE A 148 -4.16 9.59 -19.94
N GLU A 149 -3.78 8.71 -20.88
CA GLU A 149 -3.51 7.31 -20.59
C GLU A 149 -2.20 7.20 -19.79
N SER A 150 -2.33 6.72 -18.55
CA SER A 150 -1.23 6.08 -17.84
C SER A 150 -1.07 4.65 -18.38
N LYS A 151 -0.31 4.41 -19.46
CA LYS A 151 -0.03 3.03 -19.91
C LYS A 151 1.39 2.82 -20.45
N SER A 152 2.03 1.76 -19.93
CA SER A 152 3.17 1.06 -20.51
C SER A 152 2.74 0.24 -21.76
N PRO A 153 3.66 -0.06 -22.70
CA PRO A 153 3.33 -0.33 -24.10
C PRO A 153 3.14 -1.82 -24.46
N LYS A 154 2.35 -2.07 -25.51
CA LYS A 154 2.53 -3.20 -26.45
C LYS A 154 2.43 -2.65 -27.89
N ILE A 155 3.36 -3.03 -28.76
CA ILE A 155 3.53 -2.71 -30.21
C ILE A 155 3.53 -4.09 -30.93
N PRO A 156 3.04 -4.33 -32.18
CA PRO A 156 3.56 -3.61 -33.37
C PRO A 156 2.73 -3.41 -34.67
N LYS A 157 3.38 -2.59 -35.53
CA LYS A 157 3.25 -2.28 -37.00
C LYS A 157 2.44 -0.99 -37.28
N LYS A 158 2.92 0.06 -37.97
CA LYS A 158 3.98 0.29 -38.98
C LYS A 158 4.39 1.79 -38.95
N ALA A 159 5.57 2.16 -39.47
CA ALA A 159 6.15 3.52 -39.49
C ALA A 159 5.95 4.23 -40.86
N PRO A 160 6.43 5.48 -41.10
CA PRO A 160 6.91 6.53 -40.19
C PRO A 160 6.21 7.90 -40.42
N ASP A 161 6.35 8.85 -39.49
CA ASP A 161 6.75 10.20 -39.90
C ASP A 161 7.52 10.91 -38.79
N ALA A 162 8.61 11.53 -39.22
CA ALA A 162 9.66 12.03 -38.37
C ALA A 162 9.29 13.39 -37.75
N ASN A 163 9.95 13.68 -36.64
CA ASN A 163 10.17 15.01 -36.09
C ASN A 163 9.11 15.57 -35.12
N THR A 164 9.11 15.04 -33.89
CA THR A 164 8.87 15.86 -32.68
C THR A 164 9.80 15.45 -31.54
N SER A 165 10.73 16.36 -31.25
CA SER A 165 11.53 16.56 -30.04
C SER A 165 11.19 15.68 -28.81
N LYS A 166 12.09 14.74 -28.49
CA LYS A 166 12.06 13.83 -27.33
C LYS A 166 12.40 14.56 -26.03
N LYS A 167 11.45 14.75 -25.11
CA LYS A 167 11.78 14.80 -23.67
C LYS A 167 12.22 13.40 -23.26
N GLY A 168 13.50 13.22 -22.94
CA GLY A 168 14.12 11.92 -22.71
C GLY A 168 13.46 11.15 -21.56
N ARG A 169 12.78 10.05 -21.90
CA ARG A 169 12.34 9.04 -20.92
C ARG A 169 13.59 8.46 -20.24
N ILE A 170 13.62 8.43 -18.90
CA ILE A 170 14.74 7.84 -18.14
C ILE A 170 14.93 6.39 -18.62
N LYS A 171 16.15 6.06 -19.06
CA LYS A 171 16.50 4.71 -19.51
C LYS A 171 16.53 3.77 -18.29
N PRO A 172 15.77 2.67 -18.29
CA PRO A 172 15.88 1.65 -17.25
C PRO A 172 17.29 1.09 -17.13
N PHE A 173 17.69 0.69 -15.92
CA PHE A 173 18.94 -0.03 -15.66
C PHE A 173 18.94 -1.39 -16.39
N LEU A 174 20.14 -1.88 -16.71
CA LEU A 174 20.30 -3.21 -17.29
C LEU A 174 19.85 -4.29 -16.29
N LEU A 175 19.33 -5.40 -16.83
CA LEU A 175 19.04 -6.60 -16.05
C LEU A 175 20.22 -7.56 -16.21
N CYS A 176 20.99 -7.74 -15.14
CA CYS A 176 22.11 -8.67 -15.10
C CYS A 176 21.66 -10.03 -14.55
N ALA A 177 22.31 -11.11 -14.98
CA ALA A 177 22.00 -12.47 -14.52
C ALA A 177 22.78 -12.88 -13.26
N SER A 178 23.87 -12.18 -12.94
CA SER A 178 24.75 -12.51 -11.81
C SER A 178 25.34 -11.23 -11.19
N PRO A 179 25.64 -11.24 -9.88
CA PRO A 179 26.28 -10.10 -9.24
C PRO A 179 27.70 -9.89 -9.78
N THR A 180 28.24 -8.70 -9.54
CA THR A 180 29.64 -8.40 -9.88
C THR A 180 30.60 -9.36 -9.17
N ASN A 181 31.55 -9.92 -9.92
CA ASN A 181 32.63 -10.76 -9.38
C ASN A 181 33.89 -9.93 -9.07
N THR A 182 33.81 -8.61 -9.15
CA THR A 182 34.95 -7.72 -8.84
C THR A 182 35.16 -7.68 -7.33
N ALA A 183 36.42 -7.80 -6.88
CA ALA A 183 36.74 -7.67 -5.46
C ALA A 183 36.37 -6.27 -4.93
N ASP A 184 35.77 -6.20 -3.74
CA ASP A 184 35.41 -4.93 -3.11
C ASP A 184 36.57 -4.41 -2.25
N THR A 185 37.32 -3.43 -2.78
CA THR A 185 38.48 -2.87 -2.10
C THR A 185 38.13 -1.60 -1.33
N PRO A 186 38.57 -1.44 -0.06
CA PRO A 186 38.40 -0.21 0.69
C PRO A 186 39.07 0.98 -0.01
N ILE A 187 38.44 2.16 0.06
CA ILE A 187 39.03 3.43 -0.37
C ILE A 187 39.60 4.14 0.84
N ALA A 188 40.88 4.45 0.82
CA ALA A 188 41.50 5.34 1.79
C ALA A 188 41.29 6.79 1.35
N VAL A 189 40.84 7.64 2.28
CA VAL A 189 40.69 9.09 2.08
C VAL A 189 41.49 9.84 3.13
N ARG A 190 42.09 10.97 2.74
CA ARG A 190 42.96 11.79 3.61
C ARG A 190 42.17 12.54 4.66
N SER A 191 40.99 13.04 4.29
CA SER A 191 40.10 13.75 5.20
C SER A 191 38.65 13.35 4.98
N ARG A 192 37.90 13.27 6.08
CA ARG A 192 36.44 13.05 6.08
C ARG A 192 35.76 14.35 6.50
N PRO A 193 34.90 14.93 5.65
CA PRO A 193 34.14 16.12 6.00
C PRO A 193 33.26 15.92 7.24
N ALA A 194 33.15 16.95 8.06
CA ALA A 194 32.24 17.03 9.20
C ALA A 194 31.41 18.32 9.10
N SER A 195 30.57 18.59 10.10
CA SER A 195 29.82 19.85 10.19
C SER A 195 30.76 21.05 10.04
N GLY A 196 30.43 21.98 9.15
CA GLY A 196 31.24 23.16 8.81
C GLY A 196 32.24 22.95 7.68
N SER A 197 32.54 21.71 7.27
CA SER A 197 33.45 21.44 6.14
C SER A 197 32.87 21.91 4.81
N ILE A 198 33.74 22.40 3.93
CA ILE A 198 33.42 22.69 2.53
C ILE A 198 33.65 21.41 1.72
N ILE A 199 32.65 21.00 0.94
CA ILE A 199 32.71 19.86 0.02
C ILE A 199 32.49 20.33 -1.42
N THR A 200 33.00 19.58 -2.38
CA THR A 200 32.67 19.78 -3.81
C THR A 200 31.85 18.59 -4.31
N THR A 201 30.90 18.83 -5.20
CA THR A 201 30.15 17.78 -5.89
C THR A 201 30.74 17.45 -7.26
N SER A 202 30.42 16.30 -7.85
CA SER A 202 30.91 15.96 -9.20
C SER A 202 30.36 16.90 -10.28
N SER A 203 29.23 17.56 -10.05
CA SER A 203 28.71 18.61 -10.92
C SER A 203 29.41 19.97 -10.74
N GLY A 204 30.44 20.07 -9.89
CA GLY A 204 31.19 21.30 -9.63
C GLY A 204 30.56 22.26 -8.61
N ARG A 205 29.46 21.89 -7.94
CA ARG A 205 28.88 22.72 -6.87
C ARG A 205 29.73 22.63 -5.61
N THR A 206 29.93 23.76 -4.94
CA THR A 206 30.54 23.83 -3.61
C THR A 206 29.44 23.96 -2.56
N LEU A 207 29.46 23.08 -1.55
CA LEU A 207 28.46 23.06 -0.48
C LEU A 207 29.18 23.10 0.88
N ILE A 208 28.54 23.71 1.87
CA ILE A 208 28.97 23.65 3.28
C ILE A 208 28.09 22.64 3.99
N LEU A 209 28.71 21.70 4.70
CA LEU A 209 27.97 20.76 5.55
C LEU A 209 27.42 21.49 6.78
N GLY A 210 26.11 21.42 6.95
CA GLY A 210 25.42 21.96 8.11
C GLY A 210 25.47 20.99 9.29
N LYS A 211 24.40 21.02 10.10
CA LYS A 211 24.27 20.14 11.26
C LYS A 211 24.11 18.68 10.82
N GLN A 212 24.67 17.76 11.61
CA GLN A 212 24.37 16.34 11.52
C GLN A 212 22.90 16.06 11.86
N ILE A 213 22.19 15.41 10.94
CA ILE A 213 20.78 14.99 11.10
C ILE A 213 20.72 13.62 11.79
N SER A 214 21.52 12.67 11.32
CA SER A 214 21.52 11.29 11.80
C SER A 214 22.85 10.59 11.51
N SER A 215 23.22 9.60 12.33
CA SER A 215 24.33 8.69 12.06
C SER A 215 23.81 7.25 12.08
N GLY A 216 24.09 6.50 11.01
CA GLY A 216 23.73 5.10 10.86
C GLY A 216 24.96 4.21 10.71
N GLY A 217 24.74 2.92 10.44
CA GLY A 217 25.82 1.95 10.28
C GLY A 217 26.71 2.14 9.03
N GLU A 218 26.22 2.89 8.04
CA GLU A 218 26.96 3.15 6.80
C GLU A 218 27.64 4.51 6.75
N GLY A 219 27.08 5.51 7.43
CA GLY A 219 27.55 6.87 7.33
C GLY A 219 26.70 7.85 8.12
N VAL A 220 27.00 9.13 7.92
CA VAL A 220 26.37 10.25 8.61
C VAL A 220 25.66 11.12 7.58
N ILE A 221 24.44 11.56 7.91
CA ILE A 221 23.66 12.47 7.07
C ILE A 221 23.78 13.89 7.66
N TYR A 222 24.18 14.83 6.82
CA TYR A 222 24.33 16.25 7.13
C TYR A 222 23.32 17.10 6.36
N GLU A 223 22.89 18.20 6.95
CA GLU A 223 22.25 19.29 6.22
C GLU A 223 23.24 19.90 5.21
N THR A 224 22.72 20.54 4.18
CA THR A 224 23.49 21.35 3.24
C THR A 224 22.98 22.79 3.28
N GLY A 225 23.67 23.71 2.58
CA GLY A 225 23.15 25.06 2.36
C GLY A 225 21.85 25.12 1.53
N VAL A 226 21.40 24.00 0.96
CA VAL A 226 20.15 23.89 0.21
C VAL A 226 19.11 23.12 1.06
N PRO A 227 18.02 23.76 1.53
CA PRO A 227 17.10 23.14 2.49
C PRO A 227 16.47 21.82 2.05
N ALA A 228 16.26 21.62 0.75
CA ALA A 228 15.66 20.42 0.18
C ALA A 228 16.68 19.30 -0.16
N GLU A 229 17.96 19.49 0.15
CA GLU A 229 19.06 18.55 -0.14
C GLU A 229 19.85 18.23 1.13
N VAL A 230 20.19 16.96 1.31
CA VAL A 230 21.06 16.47 2.38
C VAL A 230 22.25 15.75 1.78
N CYS A 231 23.31 15.61 2.56
CA CYS A 231 24.54 14.94 2.15
C CYS A 231 24.81 13.72 3.06
N LYS A 232 24.96 12.53 2.47
CA LYS A 232 25.44 11.33 3.18
C LYS A 232 26.96 11.25 3.00
N ILE A 233 27.69 11.18 4.10
CA ILE A 233 29.14 10.92 4.14
C ILE A 233 29.35 9.52 4.72
N TYR A 234 30.06 8.64 4.00
CA TYR A 234 30.27 7.27 4.45
C TYR A 234 31.30 7.17 5.59
N HIS A 235 31.14 6.15 6.44
CA HIS A 235 32.18 5.77 7.39
C HIS A 235 33.39 5.17 6.66
N ALA A 236 34.58 5.29 7.25
CA ALA A 236 35.84 4.83 6.65
C ALA A 236 35.81 3.34 6.25
N ASN A 237 35.24 2.50 7.11
CA ASN A 237 35.13 1.05 6.89
C ASN A 237 33.98 0.65 5.95
N LYS A 238 33.25 1.62 5.39
CA LYS A 238 32.12 1.41 4.48
C LYS A 238 32.33 2.01 3.10
N LEU A 239 33.42 2.75 2.92
CA LEU A 239 33.80 3.38 1.67
C LEU A 239 34.65 2.41 0.85
N THR A 240 34.12 1.96 -0.28
CA THR A 240 34.75 0.95 -1.14
C THR A 240 34.59 1.29 -2.61
N GLU A 241 35.40 0.68 -3.48
CA GLU A 241 35.36 0.96 -4.92
C GLU A 241 34.06 0.49 -5.57
N LEU A 242 33.46 -0.63 -5.14
CA LEU A 242 32.15 -1.01 -5.67
C LEU A 242 31.07 -0.02 -5.25
N LYS A 243 31.14 0.52 -4.03
CA LYS A 243 30.18 1.52 -3.57
C LYS A 243 30.32 2.82 -4.36
N ARG A 244 31.55 3.28 -4.61
CA ARG A 244 31.82 4.43 -5.48
C ARG A 244 31.21 4.24 -6.87
N ARG A 245 31.55 3.13 -7.55
CA ARG A 245 31.02 2.79 -8.89
C ARG A 245 29.50 2.72 -8.92
N LYS A 246 28.89 2.12 -7.90
CA LYS A 246 27.43 2.03 -7.79
C LYS A 246 26.79 3.41 -7.65
N ILE A 247 27.32 4.27 -6.78
CA ILE A 247 26.80 5.64 -6.59
C ILE A 247 27.02 6.49 -7.84
N GLU A 248 28.15 6.36 -8.53
CA GLU A 248 28.37 6.98 -9.85
C GLU A 248 27.32 6.56 -10.86
N LEU A 249 27.04 5.25 -10.93
CA LEU A 249 26.00 4.71 -11.77
C LEU A 249 24.63 5.29 -11.38
N MET A 250 24.28 5.31 -10.10
CA MET A 250 23.00 5.87 -9.62
C MET A 250 22.85 7.36 -9.96
N ALA A 251 23.84 8.18 -9.66
CA ALA A 251 23.81 9.63 -9.89
C ALA A 251 23.82 9.99 -11.39
N SER A 252 24.44 9.16 -12.24
CA SER A 252 24.39 9.35 -13.68
C SER A 252 22.96 9.24 -14.27
N ARG A 253 22.05 8.53 -13.57
CA ARG A 253 20.62 8.48 -13.90
C ARG A 253 19.90 9.48 -13.01
N LYS A 254 19.56 10.66 -13.55
CA LYS A 254 18.85 11.75 -12.86
C LYS A 254 17.39 11.38 -12.52
N ILE A 255 17.21 10.44 -11.60
CA ILE A 255 15.90 9.99 -11.13
C ILE A 255 15.37 10.99 -10.11
N ILE A 256 14.33 11.72 -10.51
CA ILE A 256 13.66 12.71 -9.67
C ILE A 256 12.22 12.26 -9.48
N GLN A 257 11.94 11.68 -8.32
CA GLN A 257 10.60 11.26 -7.91
C GLN A 257 10.39 11.66 -6.46
N ARG A 258 9.34 12.45 -6.19
CA ARG A 258 9.01 12.88 -4.83
C ARG A 258 8.79 11.65 -3.93
N GLY A 259 9.36 11.69 -2.73
CA GLY A 259 9.30 10.56 -1.81
C GLY A 259 10.39 9.50 -2.02
N ILE A 260 11.36 9.70 -2.92
CA ILE A 260 12.50 8.78 -3.07
C ILE A 260 13.79 9.58 -2.92
N CYS A 261 14.59 9.27 -1.89
CA CYS A 261 15.89 9.89 -1.65
C CYS A 261 16.98 9.30 -2.54
N TRP A 262 16.84 9.43 -3.86
CA TRP A 262 17.79 8.91 -4.84
C TRP A 262 19.12 9.71 -4.82
N PRO A 263 20.29 9.07 -4.97
CA PRO A 263 21.57 9.78 -5.08
C PRO A 263 21.56 10.73 -6.28
N SER A 264 21.80 12.01 -6.05
CA SER A 264 21.77 13.03 -7.09
C SER A 264 23.16 13.41 -7.61
N ASP A 265 24.18 13.34 -6.77
CA ASP A 265 25.52 13.80 -7.09
C ASP A 265 26.56 13.17 -6.17
N LEU A 266 27.76 12.90 -6.67
CA LEU A 266 28.86 12.47 -5.82
C LEU A 266 29.37 13.64 -4.99
N VAL A 267 29.85 13.33 -3.80
CA VAL A 267 30.51 14.28 -2.90
C VAL A 267 31.98 13.93 -2.77
N LEU A 268 32.79 14.96 -2.97
CA LEU A 268 34.24 14.92 -2.90
C LEU A 268 34.72 15.79 -1.72
N ASN A 269 35.75 15.32 -1.01
CA ASN A 269 36.45 16.11 -0.01
C ASN A 269 37.33 17.21 -0.66
N GLU A 270 38.05 17.96 0.17
CA GLU A 270 38.96 19.03 -0.27
C GLU A 270 40.10 18.54 -1.19
N HIS A 271 40.45 17.25 -1.10
CA HIS A 271 41.45 16.58 -1.92
C HIS A 271 40.87 15.95 -3.21
N LYS A 272 39.60 16.21 -3.53
CA LYS A 272 38.86 15.63 -4.66
C LYS A 272 38.67 14.11 -4.58
N GLU A 273 38.70 13.55 -3.37
CA GLU A 273 38.47 12.12 -3.12
C GLU A 273 36.98 11.88 -2.82
N PHE A 274 36.41 10.81 -3.36
CA PHE A 274 35.01 10.42 -3.12
C PHE A 274 34.77 10.05 -1.65
N VAL A 275 33.75 10.65 -1.04
CA VAL A 275 33.40 10.40 0.38
C VAL A 275 31.92 10.13 0.61
N GLY A 276 31.06 10.34 -0.39
CA GLY A 276 29.62 10.22 -0.22
C GLY A 276 28.82 10.78 -1.39
N TYR A 277 27.58 11.18 -1.13
CA TYR A 277 26.69 11.71 -2.16
C TYR A 277 25.62 12.66 -1.58
N THR A 278 25.06 13.52 -2.43
CA THR A 278 23.88 14.31 -2.09
C THR A 278 22.59 13.62 -2.52
N MET A 279 21.49 13.91 -1.82
CA MET A 279 20.16 13.37 -2.13
C MET A 279 19.04 14.30 -1.62
N PRO A 280 17.80 14.16 -2.10
CA PRO A 280 16.66 14.90 -1.56
C PRO A 280 16.47 14.69 -0.05
N ARG A 281 16.12 15.75 0.68
CA ARG A 281 15.75 15.68 2.10
C ARG A 281 14.41 14.98 2.26
N ALA A 282 14.39 13.91 3.05
CA ALA A 282 13.15 13.21 3.42
C ALA A 282 12.35 13.99 4.47
N ASP A 283 11.05 13.73 4.52
CA ASP A 283 10.15 14.25 5.56
C ASP A 283 9.37 13.10 6.23
N GLY A 284 8.91 13.32 7.46
CA GLY A 284 8.11 12.39 8.22
C GLY A 284 8.86 11.61 9.31
N LYS A 285 8.18 10.63 9.90
CA LYS A 285 8.65 9.77 10.99
C LYS A 285 8.81 8.34 10.51
N THR A 286 9.82 7.60 10.99
CA THR A 286 10.03 6.20 10.60
C THR A 286 8.79 5.33 10.81
N MET A 287 8.36 4.59 9.79
CA MET A 287 7.14 3.77 9.81
C MET A 287 7.13 2.78 10.98
N GLN A 288 8.25 2.07 11.19
CA GLN A 288 8.42 1.10 12.28
C GLN A 288 8.11 1.71 13.65
N THR A 289 8.65 2.90 13.95
CA THR A 289 8.56 3.51 15.29
C THR A 289 7.35 4.42 15.45
N SER A 290 6.69 4.81 14.36
CA SER A 290 5.59 5.78 14.40
C SER A 290 4.19 5.20 14.25
N MET A 291 4.03 4.07 13.56
CA MET A 291 2.70 3.53 13.24
C MET A 291 2.49 2.03 13.51
N PHE A 292 3.52 1.26 13.82
CA PHE A 292 3.41 -0.20 13.95
C PHE A 292 3.08 -0.70 15.36
N VAL A 293 2.87 0.21 16.31
CA VAL A 293 2.40 -0.08 17.66
C VAL A 293 1.14 0.74 17.91
N LYS A 294 0.04 0.09 18.29
CA LYS A 294 -1.30 0.73 18.38
C LYS A 294 -1.29 2.06 19.17
N PRO A 295 -0.85 2.11 20.45
CA PRO A 295 -0.81 3.37 21.20
C PRO A 295 0.05 4.46 20.53
N VAL A 296 1.10 4.06 19.82
CA VAL A 296 2.02 4.97 19.14
C VAL A 296 1.41 5.52 17.85
N LEU A 297 0.71 4.67 17.08
CA LEU A 297 -0.07 5.07 15.91
C LEU A 297 -1.15 6.08 16.29
N GLU A 298 -1.97 5.76 17.30
CA GLU A 298 -3.05 6.64 17.77
C GLU A 298 -2.50 7.97 18.33
N LYS A 299 -1.33 7.95 18.98
CA LYS A 299 -0.68 9.18 19.48
C LYS A 299 -0.07 10.04 18.35
N ASN A 300 0.64 9.42 17.41
CA ASN A 300 1.33 10.16 16.35
C ASN A 300 0.37 10.65 15.27
N PHE A 301 -0.73 9.92 15.05
CA PHE A 301 -1.68 10.17 13.98
C PHE A 301 -3.13 10.04 14.50
N PRO A 302 -3.58 10.95 15.38
CA PRO A 302 -4.83 10.81 16.15
C PRO A 302 -6.11 10.83 15.30
N HIS A 303 -6.04 11.33 14.06
CA HIS A 303 -7.19 11.40 13.15
C HIS A 303 -7.13 10.33 12.05
N TRP A 304 -6.15 9.44 12.10
CA TRP A 304 -6.01 8.42 11.07
C TRP A 304 -7.08 7.34 11.21
N THR A 305 -7.45 6.83 10.05
CA THR A 305 -8.43 5.77 9.86
C THR A 305 -7.85 4.65 8.99
N ARG A 306 -8.62 3.61 8.70
CA ARG A 306 -8.22 2.58 7.74
C ARG A 306 -7.94 3.16 6.37
N ARG A 307 -8.64 4.24 5.96
CA ARG A 307 -8.35 4.98 4.71
C ARG A 307 -6.91 5.51 4.67
N ASP A 308 -6.40 6.02 5.78
CA ASP A 308 -5.03 6.54 5.85
C ASP A 308 -3.99 5.43 5.72
N LEU A 309 -4.20 4.30 6.39
CA LEU A 309 -3.37 3.11 6.20
C LEU A 309 -3.41 2.61 4.75
N ALA A 310 -4.59 2.64 4.12
CA ALA A 310 -4.73 2.25 2.72
C ALA A 310 -4.04 3.23 1.75
N LYS A 311 -4.04 4.54 2.04
CA LYS A 311 -3.28 5.54 1.28
C LYS A 311 -1.78 5.36 1.42
N VAL A 312 -1.27 5.06 2.63
CA VAL A 312 0.14 4.75 2.85
C VAL A 312 0.56 3.52 2.03
N GLY A 313 -0.27 2.46 2.05
CA GLY A 313 -0.06 1.28 1.22
C GLY A 313 -0.08 1.58 -0.29
N MET A 314 -0.96 2.50 -0.73
CA MET A 314 -0.99 2.96 -2.12
C MET A 314 0.31 3.69 -2.51
N SER A 315 0.78 4.64 -1.68
CA SER A 315 2.00 5.39 -1.95
C SER A 315 3.22 4.47 -2.00
N PHE A 316 3.31 3.51 -1.08
CA PHE A 316 4.33 2.45 -1.12
C PHE A 316 4.33 1.68 -2.45
N LEU A 317 3.16 1.20 -2.89
CA LEU A 317 3.02 0.48 -4.16
C LEU A 317 3.41 1.34 -5.37
N GLU A 318 3.08 2.62 -5.34
CA GLU A 318 3.42 3.57 -6.39
C GLU A 318 4.94 3.80 -6.50
N HIS A 319 5.65 3.90 -5.37
CA HIS A 319 7.11 3.95 -5.36
C HIS A 319 7.73 2.67 -5.91
N VAL A 320 7.27 1.50 -5.45
CA VAL A 320 7.78 0.21 -5.95
C VAL A 320 7.50 0.06 -7.45
N ARG A 321 6.30 0.42 -7.92
CA ARG A 321 5.93 0.39 -9.35
C ARG A 321 6.88 1.27 -10.18
N PHE A 322 7.17 2.47 -9.69
CA PHE A 322 8.08 3.39 -10.35
C PHE A 322 9.50 2.81 -10.45
N LEU A 323 10.05 2.32 -9.34
CA LEU A 323 11.38 1.70 -9.29
C LEU A 323 11.47 0.45 -10.19
N HIS A 324 10.45 -0.41 -10.16
CA HIS A 324 10.36 -1.59 -11.04
C HIS A 324 10.34 -1.25 -12.52
N SER A 325 9.75 -0.10 -12.89
CA SER A 325 9.72 0.38 -14.28
C SER A 325 11.10 0.80 -14.79
N LEU A 326 12.03 1.08 -13.87
CA LEU A 326 13.43 1.41 -14.12
C LEU A 326 14.38 0.23 -13.90
N ASN A 327 13.85 -0.99 -13.67
CA ASN A 327 14.62 -2.19 -13.32
C ASN A 327 15.41 -2.07 -12.02
N ILE A 328 14.91 -1.27 -11.08
CA ILE A 328 15.47 -1.15 -9.73
C ILE A 328 14.68 -2.07 -8.80
N ILE A 329 15.39 -2.84 -7.99
CA ILE A 329 14.83 -3.68 -6.91
C ILE A 329 15.25 -3.04 -5.58
N VAL A 330 14.30 -2.77 -4.70
CA VAL A 330 14.56 -2.17 -3.36
C VAL A 330 15.42 -3.13 -2.54
N GLY A 331 15.11 -4.43 -2.57
CA GLY A 331 15.90 -5.49 -1.97
C GLY A 331 15.72 -5.64 -0.46
N ASP A 332 15.86 -4.55 0.30
CA ASP A 332 15.55 -4.49 1.74
C ASP A 332 14.30 -3.63 2.00
N ILE A 333 13.15 -4.13 1.54
CA ILE A 333 11.85 -3.58 1.96
C ILE A 333 11.74 -3.82 3.47
N ASN A 334 11.87 -2.75 4.23
CA ASN A 334 11.90 -2.76 5.69
C ASN A 334 11.23 -1.48 6.21
N PRO A 335 10.32 -1.53 7.19
CA PRO A 335 9.64 -0.34 7.73
C PRO A 335 10.57 0.69 8.37
N LEU A 336 11.84 0.34 8.62
CA LEU A 336 12.87 1.31 9.02
C LEU A 336 13.27 2.26 7.88
N ASN A 337 13.12 1.83 6.62
CA ASN A 337 13.52 2.57 5.42
C ASN A 337 12.38 3.43 4.82
N PHE A 338 11.25 3.53 5.51
CA PHE A 338 10.11 4.35 5.10
C PHE A 338 9.79 5.41 6.16
N LEU A 339 9.69 6.68 5.75
CA LEU A 339 9.21 7.76 6.61
C LEU A 339 7.80 8.18 6.21
N VAL A 340 6.93 8.23 7.22
CA VAL A 340 5.51 8.49 7.11
C VAL A 340 5.24 9.93 7.57
N THR A 341 4.58 10.71 6.72
CA THR A 341 4.21 12.09 7.04
C THR A 341 2.81 12.17 7.66
N ASN A 342 2.39 13.35 8.12
CA ASN A 342 1.01 13.58 8.55
C ASN A 342 0.01 13.43 7.39
N ASN A 343 0.45 13.65 6.14
CA ASN A 343 -0.32 13.37 4.95
C ASN A 343 -0.15 11.89 4.57
N SER A 344 -1.18 11.07 4.79
CA SER A 344 -1.16 9.63 4.52
C SER A 344 -0.95 9.25 3.05
N SER A 345 -0.99 10.21 2.12
CA SER A 345 -0.66 10.01 0.70
C SER A 345 0.81 10.29 0.38
N GLU A 346 1.60 10.75 1.35
CA GLU A 346 3.02 11.06 1.20
C GLU A 346 3.88 10.11 2.04
N LEU A 347 4.78 9.42 1.37
CA LEU A 347 5.70 8.44 1.92
C LEU A 347 7.10 8.75 1.39
N TRP A 348 8.12 8.58 2.22
CA TRP A 348 9.51 8.77 1.81
C TRP A 348 10.32 7.48 1.97
N LEU A 349 11.04 7.10 0.93
CA LEU A 349 11.99 6.00 0.90
C LEU A 349 13.40 6.56 1.13
N VAL A 350 14.05 6.07 2.17
CA VAL A 350 15.44 6.40 2.52
C VAL A 350 16.34 5.19 2.28
N ASP A 351 17.65 5.38 2.45
CA ASP A 351 18.68 4.33 2.30
C ASP A 351 18.67 3.65 0.91
N THR A 352 18.48 4.47 -0.13
CA THR A 352 18.32 4.02 -1.52
C THR A 352 19.62 3.50 -2.14
N ASP A 353 20.77 3.80 -1.56
CA ASP A 353 22.08 3.31 -2.02
C ASP A 353 22.30 1.82 -1.75
N SER A 354 21.45 1.21 -0.94
CA SER A 354 21.38 -0.25 -0.77
C SER A 354 20.66 -0.95 -1.93
N PHE A 355 19.86 -0.24 -2.75
CA PHE A 355 18.99 -0.86 -3.77
C PHE A 355 19.78 -1.64 -4.82
N GLN A 356 19.21 -2.72 -5.32
CA GLN A 356 19.83 -3.50 -6.39
C GLN A 356 19.59 -2.82 -7.75
N ILE A 357 20.69 -2.61 -8.48
CA ILE A 357 20.72 -2.09 -9.85
C ILE A 357 21.79 -2.84 -10.64
N GLU A 358 21.50 -3.17 -11.90
CA GLU A 358 22.44 -3.88 -12.78
C GLU A 358 23.11 -5.07 -12.06
N GLU A 359 24.44 -5.15 -12.06
CA GLU A 359 25.23 -6.19 -11.38
C GLU A 359 25.47 -5.94 -9.89
N PHE A 360 24.96 -4.85 -9.31
CA PHE A 360 25.17 -4.50 -7.90
C PHE A 360 24.02 -5.05 -7.03
N PRO A 361 24.22 -6.13 -6.27
CA PRO A 361 23.20 -6.69 -5.40
C PRO A 361 22.85 -5.73 -4.25
N CYS A 362 21.69 -5.95 -3.63
CA CYS A 362 21.36 -5.39 -2.32
C CYS A 362 21.92 -6.33 -1.24
N PRO A 363 22.98 -5.95 -0.49
CA PRO A 363 23.71 -6.86 0.40
C PRO A 363 23.02 -7.09 1.76
N VAL A 364 21.91 -6.41 2.01
CA VAL A 364 21.15 -6.45 3.25
C VAL A 364 19.74 -6.98 2.98
N GLY A 365 19.04 -7.38 4.04
CA GLY A 365 17.69 -7.89 3.95
C GLY A 365 17.14 -8.26 5.31
N THR A 366 15.81 -8.22 5.43
CA THR A 366 15.09 -8.46 6.67
C THR A 366 14.28 -9.75 6.59
N VAL A 367 14.46 -10.68 7.53
CA VAL A 367 13.90 -12.06 7.50
C VAL A 367 12.41 -12.09 7.17
N ASN A 368 11.60 -11.21 7.79
CA ASN A 368 10.16 -11.15 7.56
C ASN A 368 9.75 -10.81 6.11
N PHE A 369 10.66 -10.18 5.35
CA PHE A 369 10.46 -9.72 3.98
C PHE A 369 11.20 -10.60 2.96
N THR A 370 12.02 -11.55 3.42
CA THR A 370 12.72 -12.48 2.54
C THR A 370 11.78 -13.60 2.10
N ALA A 371 11.70 -13.86 0.79
CA ALA A 371 10.82 -14.90 0.25
C ALA A 371 11.25 -16.31 0.71
N PRO A 372 10.32 -17.27 0.86
CA PRO A 372 10.60 -18.61 1.40
C PRO A 372 11.81 -19.32 0.76
N GLU A 373 11.91 -19.24 -0.57
CA GLU A 373 12.92 -19.89 -1.40
C GLU A 373 14.36 -19.36 -1.22
N ILE A 374 14.52 -18.16 -0.65
CA ILE A 374 15.83 -17.51 -0.45
C ILE A 374 16.17 -17.28 1.03
N GLN A 375 15.38 -17.85 1.94
CA GLN A 375 15.63 -17.77 3.38
C GLN A 375 16.96 -18.44 3.78
N GLY A 376 17.77 -17.74 4.58
CA GLY A 376 19.07 -18.23 5.05
C GLY A 376 20.20 -18.13 4.03
N THR A 377 19.97 -17.52 2.87
CA THR A 377 21.00 -17.26 1.87
C THR A 377 21.64 -15.89 2.09
N SER A 378 22.96 -15.77 1.88
CA SER A 378 23.64 -14.48 1.93
C SER A 378 23.14 -13.55 0.82
N TYR A 379 22.66 -12.36 1.17
CA TYR A 379 22.05 -11.41 0.23
C TYR A 379 23.03 -10.83 -0.80
N SER A 380 24.34 -10.86 -0.52
CA SER A 380 25.37 -10.42 -1.46
C SER A 380 25.70 -11.45 -2.53
N ALA A 381 25.30 -12.72 -2.35
CA ALA A 381 25.72 -13.82 -3.21
C ALA A 381 24.86 -13.97 -4.49
N TYR A 382 23.76 -13.23 -4.62
CA TYR A 382 22.83 -13.37 -5.74
C TYR A 382 22.12 -12.04 -6.06
N LEU A 383 21.58 -11.94 -7.27
CA LEU A 383 20.66 -10.87 -7.66
C LEU A 383 19.23 -11.33 -7.37
N ARG A 384 18.49 -10.54 -6.58
CA ARG A 384 17.05 -10.78 -6.37
C ARG A 384 16.29 -10.60 -7.67
N THR A 385 15.20 -11.34 -7.82
CA THR A 385 14.24 -11.18 -8.90
C THR A 385 13.07 -10.31 -8.44
N LYS A 386 12.23 -9.87 -9.39
CA LYS A 386 10.96 -9.21 -9.05
C LYS A 386 10.05 -10.13 -8.24
N GLU A 387 10.07 -11.45 -8.50
CA GLU A 387 9.28 -12.43 -7.75
C GLU A 387 9.65 -12.48 -6.26
N HIS A 388 10.96 -12.43 -5.93
CA HIS A 388 11.40 -12.32 -4.54
C HIS A 388 10.85 -11.05 -3.88
N GLU A 389 10.84 -9.93 -4.61
CA GLU A 389 10.37 -8.65 -4.09
C GLU A 389 8.83 -8.58 -4.00
N LEU A 390 8.07 -9.28 -4.84
CA LEU A 390 6.61 -9.33 -4.74
C LEU A 390 6.14 -9.94 -3.41
N PHE A 391 6.88 -10.92 -2.86
CA PHE A 391 6.65 -11.41 -1.49
C PHE A 391 6.84 -10.29 -0.46
N ALA A 392 7.96 -9.58 -0.53
CA ALA A 392 8.28 -8.48 0.37
C ALA A 392 7.25 -7.34 0.30
N VAL A 393 6.77 -7.01 -0.91
CA VAL A 393 5.69 -6.05 -1.16
C VAL A 393 4.40 -6.47 -0.46
N ALA A 394 4.00 -7.74 -0.60
CA ALA A 394 2.83 -8.26 0.08
C ALA A 394 3.01 -8.24 1.60
N THR A 395 4.18 -8.59 2.13
CA THR A 395 4.49 -8.50 3.57
C THR A 395 4.35 -7.07 4.08
N MET A 396 4.91 -6.08 3.38
CA MET A 396 4.80 -4.67 3.77
C MET A 396 3.35 -4.21 3.76
N LEU A 397 2.60 -4.50 2.69
CA LEU A 397 1.17 -4.19 2.63
C LEU A 397 0.38 -4.85 3.76
N PHE A 398 0.70 -6.11 4.07
CA PHE A 398 0.07 -6.82 5.17
C PHE A 398 0.34 -6.12 6.50
N MET A 399 1.59 -5.72 6.77
CA MET A 399 1.98 -5.03 8.00
C MET A 399 1.45 -3.59 8.09
N ILE A 400 1.21 -2.90 6.98
CA ILE A 400 0.53 -1.60 6.96
C ILE A 400 -0.96 -1.81 7.30
N LEU A 401 -1.60 -2.81 6.70
CA LEU A 401 -3.02 -3.12 6.93
C LEU A 401 -3.26 -3.86 8.26
N HIS A 402 -2.27 -4.49 8.84
CA HIS A 402 -2.26 -5.02 10.21
C HIS A 402 -1.12 -4.33 10.94
N PRO A 403 -1.31 -3.07 11.40
CA PRO A 403 -0.20 -2.22 11.86
C PRO A 403 0.85 -2.95 12.68
N GLY A 404 2.00 -3.20 12.06
CA GLY A 404 3.18 -3.85 12.66
C GLY A 404 3.18 -5.36 12.77
N LYS A 405 2.11 -6.05 12.35
CA LYS A 405 1.97 -7.50 12.52
C LYS A 405 2.42 -8.26 11.26
N PRO A 406 3.48 -9.08 11.32
CA PRO A 406 3.93 -9.89 10.18
C PRO A 406 2.91 -10.99 9.81
N PRO A 407 2.88 -11.43 8.54
CA PRO A 407 1.91 -12.43 8.06
C PRO A 407 2.05 -13.80 8.75
N TYR A 408 3.27 -14.29 8.98
CA TYR A 408 3.56 -15.59 9.61
C TYR A 408 3.83 -15.48 11.12
N SER A 409 2.92 -14.81 11.83
CA SER A 409 3.07 -14.57 13.26
C SER A 409 2.08 -15.38 14.10
N GLN A 410 1.89 -16.65 13.73
CA GLN A 410 1.00 -17.60 14.39
C GLN A 410 1.40 -17.92 15.84
N GLN A 411 0.42 -18.31 16.64
CA GLN A 411 0.62 -18.84 17.98
C GLN A 411 1.27 -20.23 17.90
N GLY A 412 2.31 -20.46 18.70
CA GLY A 412 3.03 -21.73 18.74
C GLY A 412 3.93 -21.99 17.52
N GLY A 413 4.22 -20.97 16.71
CA GLY A 413 5.18 -21.06 15.61
C GLY A 413 6.64 -21.08 16.07
N GLY A 414 7.53 -21.42 15.14
CA GLY A 414 8.99 -21.38 15.33
C GLY A 414 9.57 -20.00 15.06
N THR A 415 10.82 -19.95 14.62
CA THR A 415 11.45 -18.69 14.22
C THR A 415 10.72 -18.09 13.00
N PRO A 416 10.80 -16.77 12.76
CA PRO A 416 10.17 -16.18 11.58
C PRO A 416 10.57 -16.83 10.26
N SER A 417 11.85 -17.20 10.12
CA SER A 417 12.37 -17.90 8.94
C SER A 417 11.69 -19.25 8.75
N ASP A 418 11.57 -20.06 9.80
CA ASP A 418 10.95 -21.39 9.74
C ASP A 418 9.46 -21.29 9.36
N ASN A 419 8.74 -20.33 9.96
CA ASN A 419 7.31 -20.14 9.67
C ASN A 419 7.08 -19.68 8.22
N ILE A 420 7.96 -18.83 7.69
CA ILE A 420 7.92 -18.40 6.29
C ILE A 420 8.22 -19.57 5.34
N LYS A 421 9.26 -20.37 5.63
CA LYS A 421 9.60 -21.58 4.85
C LYS A 421 8.45 -22.58 4.84
N ALA A 422 7.79 -22.78 5.98
CA ALA A 422 6.63 -23.65 6.10
C ALA A 422 5.39 -23.12 5.37
N MET A 423 5.37 -21.82 5.03
CA MET A 423 4.24 -21.13 4.39
C MET A 423 2.90 -21.34 5.13
N ASP A 424 2.97 -21.54 6.46
CA ASP A 424 1.80 -21.82 7.29
C ASP A 424 1.09 -20.50 7.69
N PHE A 425 0.58 -19.78 6.69
CA PHE A 425 -0.12 -18.52 6.89
C PHE A 425 -1.40 -18.74 7.73
N PRO A 426 -1.56 -18.07 8.88
CA PRO A 426 -2.52 -18.49 9.90
C PRO A 426 -3.94 -17.92 9.75
N TYR A 427 -4.15 -17.02 8.78
CA TYR A 427 -5.44 -16.37 8.59
C TYR A 427 -6.32 -17.16 7.63
N ARG A 428 -7.53 -17.50 8.07
CA ARG A 428 -8.48 -18.30 7.30
C ARG A 428 -9.13 -17.48 6.17
N PHE A 429 -9.08 -17.98 4.94
CA PHE A 429 -9.71 -17.35 3.77
C PHE A 429 -10.98 -18.09 3.31
N THR A 430 -10.86 -19.38 2.98
CA THR A 430 -11.95 -20.27 2.54
C THR A 430 -12.05 -21.52 3.42
N LYS A 431 -13.08 -22.36 3.19
CA LYS A 431 -13.05 -23.75 3.66
C LYS A 431 -12.09 -24.49 2.74
N ASP A 432 -10.78 -24.29 2.89
CA ASP A 432 -9.83 -25.16 2.22
C ASP A 432 -10.10 -26.59 2.67
N ASP A 433 -9.99 -27.53 1.74
CA ASP A 433 -10.21 -28.97 1.97
C ASP A 433 -9.27 -29.54 3.05
N GLN A 434 -8.27 -28.76 3.47
CA GLN A 434 -7.32 -29.02 4.55
C GLN A 434 -7.85 -28.76 5.98
N GLN A 435 -9.15 -28.50 6.17
CA GLN A 435 -9.78 -28.30 7.50
C GLN A 435 -9.08 -27.26 8.40
N PHE A 436 -8.45 -26.25 7.83
CA PHE A 436 -7.71 -25.28 8.62
C PHE A 436 -8.64 -24.36 9.43
N THR A 437 -8.47 -24.36 10.75
CA THR A 437 -9.42 -23.73 11.67
C THR A 437 -9.18 -22.22 11.87
N GLY A 438 -8.02 -21.69 11.48
CA GLY A 438 -7.59 -20.31 11.77
C GLY A 438 -7.29 -20.03 13.25
N LYS A 439 -7.27 -21.07 14.10
CA LYS A 439 -7.14 -20.94 15.56
C LYS A 439 -5.76 -20.48 16.02
N ASN A 440 -4.72 -20.70 15.21
CA ASN A 440 -3.36 -20.25 15.50
C ASN A 440 -3.11 -18.80 15.05
N ALA A 441 -4.08 -18.10 14.42
CA ALA A 441 -3.91 -16.68 14.14
C ALA A 441 -3.64 -15.90 15.43
N PRO A 442 -2.73 -14.91 15.40
CA PRO A 442 -2.28 -14.21 16.60
C PRO A 442 -3.42 -13.54 17.37
N GLN A 443 -3.31 -13.57 18.71
CA GLN A 443 -4.28 -12.93 19.60
C GLN A 443 -4.31 -11.41 19.45
N GLY A 444 -5.44 -10.81 19.83
CA GLY A 444 -5.67 -9.37 19.72
C GLY A 444 -6.52 -8.99 18.50
N PRO A 445 -6.42 -7.75 17.99
CA PRO A 445 -7.32 -7.23 16.97
C PRO A 445 -7.10 -7.84 15.57
N TRP A 446 -6.06 -8.65 15.37
CA TRP A 446 -5.61 -9.07 14.04
C TRP A 446 -6.64 -9.91 13.28
N GLN A 447 -7.34 -10.83 13.96
CA GLN A 447 -8.42 -11.60 13.31
C GLN A 447 -9.60 -10.70 12.92
N LEU A 448 -9.87 -9.66 13.71
CA LEU A 448 -10.93 -8.69 13.42
C LEU A 448 -10.53 -7.85 12.19
N ILE A 449 -9.31 -7.32 12.17
CA ILE A 449 -8.76 -6.60 11.02
C ILE A 449 -8.87 -7.44 9.76
N TRP A 450 -8.40 -8.70 9.80
CA TRP A 450 -8.50 -9.62 8.68
C TRP A 450 -9.94 -9.75 8.15
N ASN A 451 -10.92 -9.98 9.03
CA ASN A 451 -12.32 -10.16 8.62
C ASN A 451 -12.97 -8.89 8.06
N HIS A 452 -12.46 -7.71 8.40
CA HIS A 452 -12.90 -6.44 7.83
C HIS A 452 -12.24 -6.11 6.48
N LEU A 453 -11.20 -6.84 6.07
CA LEU A 453 -10.64 -6.70 4.73
C LEU A 453 -11.60 -7.26 3.66
N PRO A 454 -11.79 -6.54 2.53
CA PRO A 454 -12.54 -7.04 1.38
C PRO A 454 -12.03 -8.40 0.90
N PHE A 455 -12.94 -9.17 0.30
CA PHE A 455 -12.65 -10.51 -0.22
C PHE A 455 -11.39 -10.54 -1.10
N GLY A 456 -11.27 -9.64 -2.09
CA GLY A 456 -10.14 -9.64 -3.02
C GLY A 456 -8.79 -9.35 -2.35
N LEU A 457 -8.74 -8.56 -1.27
CA LEU A 457 -7.50 -8.36 -0.52
C LEU A 457 -7.14 -9.61 0.30
N ARG A 458 -8.12 -10.24 0.95
CA ARG A 458 -7.89 -11.50 1.66
C ARG A 458 -7.44 -12.61 0.71
N GLU A 459 -8.03 -12.69 -0.48
CA GLU A 459 -7.64 -13.63 -1.52
C GLU A 459 -6.20 -13.42 -1.95
N ALA A 460 -5.82 -12.18 -2.24
CA ALA A 460 -4.47 -11.85 -2.69
C ALA A 460 -3.40 -12.18 -1.63
N PHE A 461 -3.68 -11.91 -0.36
CA PHE A 461 -2.79 -12.31 0.73
C PHE A 461 -2.72 -13.82 0.90
N HIS A 462 -3.85 -14.51 0.81
CA HIS A 462 -3.89 -15.96 0.91
C HIS A 462 -3.12 -16.63 -0.24
N LYS A 463 -3.34 -16.20 -1.50
CA LYS A 463 -2.56 -16.63 -2.66
C LYS A 463 -1.06 -16.46 -2.43
N THR A 464 -0.66 -15.27 -2.00
CA THR A 464 0.76 -14.96 -1.79
C THR A 464 1.40 -15.78 -0.67
N PHE A 465 0.76 -15.86 0.49
CA PHE A 465 1.39 -16.42 1.70
C PHE A 465 1.10 -17.90 1.95
N ARG A 466 0.01 -18.44 1.38
CA ARG A 466 -0.37 -19.85 1.56
C ARG A 466 -0.10 -20.68 0.30
N LEU A 467 -0.48 -20.16 -0.87
CA LEU A 467 -0.36 -20.88 -2.15
C LEU A 467 0.94 -20.56 -2.89
N ASN A 468 1.73 -19.62 -2.37
CA ASN A 468 2.96 -19.13 -2.99
C ASN A 468 2.74 -18.48 -4.38
N GLU A 469 1.52 -18.03 -4.67
CA GLU A 469 1.14 -17.34 -5.91
C GLU A 469 1.29 -15.82 -5.74
N ARG A 470 2.32 -15.23 -6.34
CA ARG A 470 2.66 -13.81 -6.15
C ARG A 470 1.69 -12.89 -6.89
N VAL A 471 1.11 -11.96 -6.15
CA VAL A 471 0.27 -10.90 -6.71
C VAL A 471 1.14 -9.72 -7.17
N SER A 472 0.93 -9.28 -8.42
CA SER A 472 1.73 -8.21 -9.00
C SER A 472 1.45 -6.85 -8.35
N VAL A 473 2.42 -5.92 -8.39
CA VAL A 473 2.26 -4.55 -7.87
C VAL A 473 1.04 -3.84 -8.50
N SER A 474 0.81 -4.03 -9.81
CA SER A 474 -0.32 -3.40 -10.51
C SER A 474 -1.68 -3.95 -10.05
N GLU A 475 -1.73 -5.24 -9.73
CA GLU A 475 -2.92 -5.87 -9.18
C GLU A 475 -3.18 -5.42 -7.74
N TRP A 476 -2.14 -5.34 -6.90
CA TRP A 476 -2.23 -4.74 -5.57
C TRP A 476 -2.78 -3.30 -5.61
N ILE A 477 -2.28 -2.46 -6.52
CA ILE A 477 -2.81 -1.09 -6.72
C ILE A 477 -4.30 -1.13 -7.04
N THR A 478 -4.73 -2.06 -7.90
CA THR A 478 -6.16 -2.21 -8.27
C THR A 478 -7.01 -2.62 -7.07
N LEU A 479 -6.54 -3.59 -6.27
CA LEU A 479 -7.22 -4.03 -5.06
C LEU A 479 -7.28 -2.94 -4.00
N MET A 480 -6.20 -2.19 -3.81
CA MET A 480 -6.14 -1.07 -2.86
C MET A 480 -7.05 0.09 -3.27
N LYS A 481 -7.19 0.38 -4.57
CA LYS A 481 -8.18 1.35 -5.08
C LYS A 481 -9.61 0.92 -4.78
N LYS A 482 -9.93 -0.36 -5.00
CA LYS A 482 -11.25 -0.93 -4.65
C LYS A 482 -11.50 -0.87 -3.15
N TYR A 483 -10.47 -1.09 -2.33
CA TYR A 483 -10.58 -1.01 -0.88
C TYR A 483 -10.83 0.42 -0.40
N LEU A 484 -10.07 1.41 -0.89
CA LEU A 484 -10.30 2.83 -0.61
C LEU A 484 -11.72 3.25 -0.97
N TYR A 485 -12.20 2.87 -2.16
CA TYR A 485 -13.59 3.12 -2.55
C TYR A 485 -14.59 2.48 -1.58
N SER A 486 -14.34 1.24 -1.15
CA SER A 486 -15.22 0.54 -0.20
C SER A 486 -15.24 1.20 1.18
N LEU A 487 -14.11 1.77 1.62
CA LEU A 487 -14.03 2.54 2.86
C LEU A 487 -14.81 3.85 2.73
N GLU A 488 -14.61 4.59 1.64
CA GLU A 488 -15.30 5.87 1.35
C GLU A 488 -16.82 5.71 1.26
N LYS A 489 -17.30 4.61 0.67
CA LYS A 489 -18.73 4.29 0.59
C LYS A 489 -19.28 3.64 1.86
N GLY A 490 -18.46 3.40 2.88
CA GLY A 490 -18.88 2.74 4.10
C GLY A 490 -19.31 1.29 3.89
N HIS A 491 -18.80 0.59 2.88
CA HIS A 491 -19.06 -0.84 2.68
C HIS A 491 -18.31 -1.72 3.69
N VAL A 492 -17.16 -1.23 4.18
CA VAL A 492 -16.30 -1.87 5.20
C VAL A 492 -16.05 -0.88 6.35
N SER A 493 -15.55 -1.36 7.51
CA SER A 493 -15.27 -0.46 8.64
C SER A 493 -14.05 0.40 8.35
N ASP A 494 -14.12 1.67 8.75
CA ASP A 494 -13.01 2.61 8.67
C ASP A 494 -12.22 2.72 9.99
N ASP A 495 -12.63 1.96 11.02
CA ASP A 495 -11.95 1.91 12.32
C ASP A 495 -10.55 1.30 12.19
N LEU A 496 -9.51 2.00 12.67
CA LEU A 496 -8.14 1.49 12.66
C LEU A 496 -8.04 0.08 13.26
N PHE A 497 -8.71 -0.12 14.40
CA PHE A 497 -8.76 -1.38 15.14
C PHE A 497 -10.23 -1.74 15.43
N PRO A 498 -10.92 -2.46 14.53
CA PRO A 498 -12.31 -2.83 14.72
C PRO A 498 -12.47 -3.71 15.97
N SER A 499 -13.51 -3.45 16.75
CA SER A 499 -13.84 -4.18 17.99
C SER A 499 -14.79 -5.36 17.76
N THR A 500 -15.33 -5.50 16.56
CA THR A 500 -16.33 -6.52 16.18
C THR A 500 -15.85 -7.34 14.98
N PHE A 501 -16.32 -8.58 14.86
CA PHE A 501 -15.89 -9.50 13.80
C PHE A 501 -16.27 -9.06 12.39
N TYR A 502 -17.37 -8.32 12.25
CA TYR A 502 -17.87 -7.81 10.97
C TYR A 502 -18.42 -6.41 11.18
N LYS A 503 -18.43 -5.60 10.13
CA LYS A 503 -19.10 -4.30 10.18
C LYS A 503 -20.59 -4.47 10.47
N ILE A 504 -21.04 -3.90 11.57
CA ILE A 504 -22.46 -3.82 11.91
C ILE A 504 -23.08 -2.67 11.10
N ARG A 505 -24.08 -2.97 10.29
CA ARG A 505 -24.75 -1.97 9.41
C ARG A 505 -25.79 -1.13 10.17
N ASP A 506 -26.33 -1.68 11.24
CA ASP A 506 -27.44 -1.17 12.05
C ASP A 506 -27.08 -1.23 13.55
N PRO A 507 -26.06 -0.47 14.01
CA PRO A 507 -25.54 -0.59 15.36
C PRO A 507 -26.54 -0.09 16.40
N ILE A 508 -26.77 -0.91 17.43
CA ILE A 508 -27.50 -0.54 18.66
C ILE A 508 -26.68 -0.95 19.88
N GLU A 509 -26.81 -0.20 20.97
CA GLU A 509 -26.28 -0.61 22.28
C GLU A 509 -27.17 -1.70 22.87
N VAL A 510 -26.54 -2.80 23.29
CA VAL A 510 -27.19 -3.99 23.85
C VAL A 510 -26.57 -4.29 25.19
N VAL A 511 -27.41 -4.56 26.19
CA VAL A 511 -26.97 -5.06 27.49
C VAL A 511 -26.86 -6.57 27.41
N CYS A 512 -25.72 -7.13 27.80
CA CYS A 512 -25.50 -8.57 27.81
C CYS A 512 -26.39 -9.24 28.86
N ASP A 513 -27.25 -10.19 28.45
CA ASP A 513 -28.15 -10.90 29.37
C ASP A 513 -27.41 -11.76 30.41
N LYS A 514 -26.11 -12.01 30.24
CA LYS A 514 -25.31 -12.84 31.15
C LYS A 514 -24.45 -12.06 32.13
N CYS A 515 -23.76 -11.01 31.68
CA CYS A 515 -22.84 -10.22 32.52
C CYS A 515 -23.24 -8.76 32.67
N GLN A 516 -24.36 -8.34 32.09
CA GLN A 516 -24.90 -6.98 32.15
C GLN A 516 -24.00 -5.89 31.55
N SER A 517 -22.91 -6.25 30.87
CA SER A 517 -22.07 -5.28 30.17
C SER A 517 -22.74 -4.75 28.90
N LYS A 518 -22.56 -3.47 28.63
CA LYS A 518 -23.00 -2.81 27.40
C LYS A 518 -22.05 -3.14 26.25
N HIS A 519 -22.59 -3.47 25.09
CA HIS A 519 -21.83 -3.72 23.87
C HIS A 519 -22.65 -3.35 22.63
N ILE A 520 -21.99 -3.10 21.50
CA ILE A 520 -22.67 -2.76 20.25
C ILE A 520 -22.97 -4.04 19.46
N ASN A 521 -24.20 -4.17 18.97
CA ASN A 521 -24.61 -5.26 18.09
C ASN A 521 -25.57 -4.79 17.00
N SER A 522 -25.89 -5.65 16.04
CA SER A 522 -26.84 -5.38 14.96
C SER A 522 -28.28 -5.41 15.47
N LYS A 523 -29.06 -4.36 15.17
CA LYS A 523 -30.50 -4.27 15.51
C LYS A 523 -31.27 -5.48 14.99
N SER A 524 -31.12 -5.79 13.71
CA SER A 524 -31.76 -6.93 13.05
C SER A 524 -31.35 -8.28 13.67
N TRP A 525 -30.10 -8.42 14.10
CA TRP A 525 -29.65 -9.63 14.81
C TRP A 525 -30.28 -9.76 16.20
N VAL A 526 -30.36 -8.67 16.98
CA VAL A 526 -30.99 -8.65 18.31
C VAL A 526 -32.48 -8.94 18.20
N GLU A 527 -33.17 -8.31 17.24
CA GLU A 527 -34.58 -8.58 16.96
C GLU A 527 -34.81 -10.05 16.59
N LYS A 528 -33.93 -10.62 15.76
CA LYS A 528 -33.97 -12.05 15.42
C LYS A 528 -33.74 -12.97 16.63
N LEU A 529 -32.82 -12.63 17.53
CA LEU A 529 -32.63 -13.41 18.76
C LEU A 529 -33.86 -13.36 19.67
N LYS A 530 -34.45 -12.17 19.83
CA LYS A 530 -35.69 -11.99 20.60
C LYS A 530 -36.85 -12.82 20.01
N GLN A 531 -37.01 -12.80 18.69
CA GLN A 531 -37.98 -13.63 17.97
C GLN A 531 -37.76 -15.14 18.18
N GLN A 532 -36.50 -15.56 18.35
CA GLN A 532 -36.13 -16.96 18.63
C GLN A 532 -36.14 -17.31 20.12
N GLY A 533 -36.53 -16.39 21.02
CA GLY A 533 -36.47 -16.61 22.47
C GLY A 533 -35.05 -16.80 23.01
N ARG A 534 -34.03 -16.32 22.30
CA ARG A 534 -32.61 -16.49 22.65
C ARG A 534 -32.05 -15.24 23.32
N LEU A 535 -31.20 -15.44 24.31
CA LEU A 535 -30.50 -14.38 25.02
C LEU A 535 -29.37 -13.77 24.18
N ALA A 536 -29.22 -12.46 24.23
CA ALA A 536 -28.16 -11.67 23.62
C ALA A 536 -26.95 -11.59 24.57
N TRP A 537 -25.96 -12.47 24.36
CA TRP A 537 -24.72 -12.46 25.12
C TRP A 537 -23.62 -11.68 24.40
N CYS A 538 -22.79 -10.97 25.16
CA CYS A 538 -21.61 -10.30 24.62
C CYS A 538 -20.57 -11.32 24.06
N PRO A 539 -19.64 -10.88 23.20
CA PRO A 539 -18.63 -11.77 22.61
C PRO A 539 -17.82 -12.56 23.64
N GLU A 540 -17.41 -11.93 24.75
CA GLU A 540 -16.64 -12.56 25.81
C GLU A 540 -17.43 -13.68 26.52
N CYS A 541 -18.69 -13.40 26.87
CA CYS A 541 -19.58 -14.39 27.50
C CYS A 541 -19.84 -15.58 26.58
N THR A 542 -20.03 -15.31 25.28
CA THR A 542 -20.21 -16.33 24.24
C THR A 542 -18.95 -17.20 24.11
N GLN A 543 -17.78 -16.58 24.04
CA GLN A 543 -16.49 -17.29 23.94
C GLN A 543 -16.21 -18.13 25.19
N LYS A 544 -16.40 -17.57 26.39
CA LYS A 544 -16.22 -18.28 27.66
C LYS A 544 -17.16 -19.49 27.73
N SER A 545 -18.43 -19.32 27.39
CA SER A 545 -19.39 -20.43 27.36
C SER A 545 -19.03 -21.51 26.34
N LYS A 546 -18.54 -21.13 25.16
CA LYS A 546 -18.07 -22.06 24.13
C LYS A 546 -16.86 -22.86 24.62
N LEU A 547 -15.89 -22.21 25.27
CA LEU A 547 -14.72 -22.86 25.86
C LEU A 547 -15.13 -23.82 26.98
N THR A 548 -16.04 -23.43 27.87
CA THR A 548 -16.58 -24.31 28.92
C THR A 548 -17.27 -25.54 28.32
N ARG A 549 -18.07 -25.36 27.25
CA ARG A 549 -18.74 -26.48 26.57
C ARG A 549 -17.73 -27.44 25.96
N LEU A 550 -16.70 -26.94 25.28
CA LEU A 550 -15.64 -27.75 24.69
C LEU A 550 -14.86 -28.50 25.79
N ALA A 551 -14.50 -27.84 26.89
CA ALA A 551 -13.81 -28.48 28.00
C ALA A 551 -14.66 -29.60 28.64
N ASN A 552 -15.97 -29.40 28.76
CA ASN A 552 -16.90 -30.43 29.26
C ASN A 552 -17.07 -31.58 28.26
N GLN A 553 -17.08 -31.29 26.96
CA GLN A 553 -17.10 -32.31 25.93
C GLN A 553 -15.83 -33.16 25.97
N SER A 554 -14.65 -32.54 26.04
CA SER A 554 -13.37 -33.26 26.16
C SER A 554 -13.28 -34.09 27.44
N ARG A 555 -13.81 -33.59 28.56
CA ARG A 555 -13.93 -34.39 29.79
C ARG A 555 -14.82 -35.61 29.60
N ARG A 556 -16.00 -35.45 29.00
CA ARG A 556 -16.91 -36.58 28.72
C ARG A 556 -16.31 -37.59 27.75
N GLU A 557 -15.56 -37.14 26.74
CA GLU A 557 -14.85 -38.01 25.81
C GLU A 557 -13.73 -38.79 26.54
N ALA A 558 -12.99 -38.13 27.44
CA ALA A 558 -12.00 -38.78 28.29
C ALA A 558 -12.63 -39.79 29.26
N ASP A 559 -13.77 -39.45 29.87
CA ASP A 559 -14.53 -40.32 30.78
C ASP A 559 -15.15 -41.52 30.03
N GLN A 560 -15.59 -41.34 28.78
CA GLN A 560 -16.07 -42.44 27.94
C GLN A 560 -14.93 -43.37 27.51
N LEU A 561 -13.74 -42.84 27.24
CA LEU A 561 -12.56 -43.64 26.93
C LEU A 561 -12.07 -44.42 28.16
N SER A 562 -12.09 -43.82 29.35
CA SER A 562 -11.74 -44.51 30.59
C SER A 562 -12.78 -45.57 30.98
N PHE A 563 -14.08 -45.31 30.75
CA PHE A 563 -15.15 -46.29 30.96
C PHE A 563 -15.07 -47.46 29.96
N LYS A 564 -14.75 -47.20 28.69
CA LYS A 564 -14.46 -48.25 27.68
C LYS A 564 -13.24 -49.08 28.06
N ALA A 565 -12.16 -48.46 28.53
CA ALA A 565 -10.98 -49.18 29.02
C ALA A 565 -11.30 -50.08 30.24
N SER A 566 -12.17 -49.61 31.13
CA SER A 566 -12.61 -50.33 32.34
C SER A 566 -13.53 -51.53 32.01
N THR A 567 -14.39 -51.40 30.99
CA THR A 567 -15.28 -52.49 30.54
C THR A 567 -14.53 -53.57 29.75
N THR A 568 -13.48 -53.24 28.99
CA THR A 568 -12.56 -54.25 28.42
C THR A 568 -11.78 -55.03 29.48
N ASN A 569 -11.48 -54.42 30.63
CA ASN A 569 -10.83 -55.13 31.74
C ASN A 569 -11.78 -56.07 32.48
N HIS A 570 -13.08 -55.75 32.59
CA HIS A 570 -14.08 -56.66 33.17
C HIS A 570 -14.42 -57.87 32.28
N ALA A 571 -14.24 -57.78 30.95
CA ALA A 571 -14.36 -58.94 30.06
C ALA A 571 -13.19 -59.94 30.20
N ARG A 572 -12.09 -59.52 30.85
CA ARG A 572 -10.89 -60.35 31.06
C ARG A 572 -10.83 -61.04 32.43
N THR A 573 -11.76 -60.73 33.35
CA THR A 573 -11.78 -61.27 34.72
C THR A 573 -12.60 -62.55 34.92
N ASN A 574 -13.14 -63.15 33.85
CA ASN A 574 -13.89 -64.43 33.89
C ASN A 574 -13.12 -65.63 33.29
N ARG A 575 -11.83 -65.78 33.62
CA ARG A 575 -11.13 -67.07 33.50
C ARG A 575 -10.34 -67.34 34.77
N SER A 576 -10.69 -68.43 35.44
CA SER A 576 -10.16 -68.89 36.71
C SER A 576 -8.78 -69.57 36.62
N SER A 577 -7.97 -69.26 37.63
CA SER A 577 -6.98 -70.08 38.40
C SER A 577 -5.74 -70.71 37.75
N ALA A 578 -4.55 -70.28 38.24
CA ALA A 578 -3.41 -71.13 38.66
C ALA A 578 -2.46 -70.33 39.62
N PRO A 579 -1.67 -70.99 40.52
CA PRO A 579 -1.27 -70.47 41.85
C PRO A 579 0.18 -69.90 41.93
N PRO A 580 0.65 -69.40 43.11
CA PRO A 580 1.57 -68.27 43.21
C PRO A 580 3.05 -68.61 43.51
N ARG A 581 3.94 -67.62 43.35
CA ARG A 581 5.29 -67.60 43.98
C ARG A 581 5.57 -66.25 44.67
N PRO A 582 6.38 -66.24 45.74
CA PRO A 582 6.33 -65.23 46.80
C PRO A 582 7.25 -64.02 46.61
N GLN A 583 6.89 -62.93 47.30
CA GLN A 583 7.63 -61.67 47.43
C GLN A 583 8.85 -61.78 48.36
N PRO A 584 9.68 -60.72 48.41
CA PRO A 584 9.68 -59.96 49.65
C PRO A 584 9.62 -58.41 49.50
N ALA A 585 9.06 -57.82 50.56
CA ALA A 585 9.00 -56.39 50.93
C ALA A 585 10.40 -55.80 51.20
N SER A 586 10.67 -54.53 51.47
CA SER A 586 9.99 -53.28 51.88
C SER A 586 10.93 -52.12 51.40
N ALA A 587 10.67 -50.81 51.39
CA ALA A 587 10.08 -49.92 52.37
C ALA A 587 9.87 -48.51 51.76
N ARG A 588 8.94 -47.76 52.37
CA ARG A 588 8.76 -46.28 52.35
C ARG A 588 9.77 -45.61 53.30
N PRO A 589 9.75 -44.28 53.54
CA PRO A 589 9.52 -43.09 52.68
C PRO A 589 10.57 -41.97 52.96
N ALA A 590 10.47 -40.78 52.33
CA ALA A 590 10.52 -39.45 52.99
C ALA A 590 11.11 -38.29 52.12
N THR A 591 10.23 -37.30 51.87
CA THR A 591 10.36 -35.83 51.94
C THR A 591 11.70 -35.07 51.87
N GLN A 592 11.69 -34.07 50.96
CA GLN A 592 12.15 -32.66 51.04
C GLN A 592 13.56 -32.31 51.55
N LYS A 593 14.34 -31.55 50.74
CA LYS A 593 14.73 -30.13 50.96
C LYS A 593 15.72 -29.61 49.88
N PRO A 594 16.02 -28.29 49.82
CA PRO A 594 16.21 -27.54 48.58
C PRO A 594 17.66 -27.29 48.14
N THR A 595 17.75 -26.77 46.90
CA THR A 595 18.87 -26.15 46.17
C THR A 595 20.02 -25.52 46.97
N PRO A 596 21.24 -25.58 46.39
CA PRO A 596 22.14 -24.43 46.39
C PRO A 596 22.60 -24.03 44.96
N LYS A 597 22.85 -22.73 44.78
CA LYS A 597 23.56 -22.12 43.65
C LYS A 597 25.05 -22.52 43.63
N PRO A 598 25.71 -22.46 42.46
CA PRO A 598 27.06 -21.88 42.35
C PRO A 598 27.10 -20.81 41.23
N SER A 599 27.61 -19.59 41.42
CA SER A 599 29.02 -19.12 41.51
C SER A 599 29.76 -19.07 40.15
N ASN A 600 30.22 -17.86 39.82
CA ASN A 600 31.05 -17.46 38.68
C ASN A 600 32.36 -18.27 38.52
N SER A 601 32.75 -18.53 37.27
CA SER A 601 34.13 -18.42 36.77
C SER A 601 34.21 -18.55 35.24
N GLY A 602 35.13 -17.82 34.61
CA GLY A 602 35.77 -18.24 33.36
C GLY A 602 35.36 -17.57 32.05
N SER A 603 36.04 -16.48 31.70
CA SER A 603 36.12 -15.81 30.40
C SER A 603 36.78 -16.65 29.30
N VAL A 604 36.25 -16.59 28.06
CA VAL A 604 37.04 -16.65 26.82
C VAL A 604 36.43 -15.69 25.79
N ASP A 605 37.28 -14.77 25.32
CA ASP A 605 37.03 -13.78 24.28
C ASP A 605 36.72 -14.40 22.91
N GLN A 606 35.68 -13.91 22.24
CA GLN A 606 35.61 -13.81 20.78
C GLN A 606 34.89 -12.52 20.38
N SER A 607 35.66 -11.65 19.73
CA SER A 607 35.26 -10.34 19.25
C SER A 607 34.80 -10.37 17.79
N SER A 608 33.92 -9.41 17.47
CA SER A 608 33.60 -8.86 16.13
C SER A 608 32.60 -9.62 15.24
N VAL A 609 31.31 -9.45 15.54
CA VAL A 609 30.24 -9.45 14.52
C VAL A 609 29.42 -8.17 14.72
N GLY A 610 29.28 -7.38 13.65
CA GLY A 610 28.75 -6.02 13.69
C GLY A 610 27.33 -5.93 14.26
N MET A 611 27.18 -5.14 15.32
CA MET A 611 25.87 -4.71 15.80
C MET A 611 25.24 -3.78 14.76
N SER A 612 24.11 -4.22 14.19
CA SER A 612 23.17 -3.36 13.49
C SER A 612 22.45 -2.44 14.49
N ILE A 613 21.78 -1.41 13.97
CA ILE A 613 20.98 -0.39 14.68
C ILE A 613 19.98 -0.97 15.70
N LEU A 614 19.71 -2.29 15.69
CA LEU A 614 18.99 -2.99 16.75
C LEU A 614 19.63 -2.88 18.14
N GLY A 615 20.97 -2.83 18.23
CA GLY A 615 21.69 -2.83 19.53
C GLY A 615 21.52 -1.54 20.34
N PHE A 616 21.31 -0.40 19.67
CA PHE A 616 21.20 0.90 20.34
C PHE A 616 19.77 1.21 20.81
N ILE A 617 18.75 0.64 20.15
CA ILE A 617 17.33 0.90 20.46
C ILE A 617 16.85 0.01 21.64
N LEU A 618 17.41 -1.18 21.82
CA LEU A 618 17.02 -2.07 22.92
C LEU A 618 17.50 -1.64 24.30
N ASN A 619 18.55 -0.80 24.40
CA ASN A 619 19.09 -0.35 25.68
C ASN A 619 18.39 0.87 26.31
N ASN A 620 17.40 1.48 25.63
CA ASN A 620 16.67 2.66 26.13
C ASN A 620 15.20 2.38 26.49
N PHE A 621 14.78 1.11 26.58
CA PHE A 621 13.39 0.75 26.91
C PHE A 621 13.18 0.06 28.27
N PHE A 622 14.24 -0.08 29.07
CA PHE A 622 14.14 -0.42 30.49
C PHE A 622 15.08 0.47 31.32
N LYS A 623 14.79 1.77 31.38
CA LYS A 623 15.02 2.65 32.54
C LYS A 623 13.97 3.75 32.54
#